data_AF-A0A374T1M4-F1
#
_entry.id   AF-A0A374T1M4-F1
#
_cell.length_a   1.000
_cell.length_b   1.000
_cell.length_c   1.000
_cell.angle_alpha   90.00
_cell.angle_beta   90.00
_cell.angle_gamma   90.00
#
_symmetry.space_group_name_H-M   'P 1'
#
loop_
_entity.id
_entity.type
_entity.pdbx_description
1 polymer ?
#
loop_
_entity_poly.entity_id
_entity_poly.type
_entity_poly.pdbx_seq_one_letter_code
_entity_poly.pdbx_strand_id
1 'polypeptide(L)'
;MKNACINLIARKKRDERLKRLLPLSEEKLTEEEPSRLEERWQAAVDCIDHDLTDQTASVIRLCYREGMSYKDTAEELGISVSAVNKHIVKGLRTLREKLKGK
;
A
#
# COMPACT_ATOMS: atom_id res chain seq x y z
N MET A 1 11.97 -13.07 -19.34
CA MET A 1 13.08 -12.42 -18.58
C MET A 1 13.45 -10.99 -19.00
N LYS A 2 12.93 -10.42 -20.11
CA LYS A 2 13.28 -9.04 -20.54
C LYS A 2 12.42 -7.92 -19.91
N ASN A 3 11.17 -8.22 -19.54
CA ASN A 3 10.21 -7.20 -19.10
C ASN A 3 10.40 -6.76 -17.64
N ALA A 4 10.87 -7.66 -16.77
CA ALA A 4 11.10 -7.37 -15.36
C ALA A 4 12.22 -6.34 -15.14
N CYS A 5 13.34 -6.49 -15.86
CA CYS A 5 14.44 -5.52 -15.81
C CYS A 5 14.03 -4.13 -16.32
N ILE A 6 13.22 -4.06 -17.38
CA ILE A 6 12.74 -2.78 -17.93
C ILE A 6 11.80 -2.08 -16.95
N ASN A 7 10.89 -2.84 -16.31
CA ASN A 7 9.99 -2.30 -15.29
C ASN A 7 10.74 -1.79 -14.06
N LEU A 8 11.76 -2.52 -13.60
CA LEU A 8 12.59 -2.12 -12.46
C LEU A 8 13.34 -0.80 -12.73
N ILE A 9 13.93 -0.65 -13.92
CA ILE A 9 14.65 0.56 -14.33
C ILE A 9 13.69 1.76 -14.44
N ALA A 10 12.50 1.55 -15.00
CA ALA A 10 11.49 2.59 -15.12
C ALA A 10 10.96 3.05 -13.74
N ARG A 11 10.85 2.13 -12.78
CA ARG A 11 10.41 2.41 -11.40
C ARG A 11 11.44 3.25 -10.66
N LYS A 12 12.72 2.85 -10.69
CA LYS A 12 13.82 3.61 -10.07
C LYS A 12 13.95 5.04 -10.60
N LYS A 13 13.85 5.22 -11.92
CA LYS A 13 13.92 6.56 -12.55
C LYS A 13 12.75 7.46 -12.16
N ARG A 14 11.55 6.92 -11.95
CA ARG A 14 10.40 7.69 -11.46
C ARG A 14 10.59 8.13 -10.01
N ASP A 15 11.07 7.25 -9.14
CA ASP A 15 11.26 7.56 -7.73
C ASP A 15 12.36 8.62 -7.52
N GLU A 16 13.46 8.53 -8.27
CA GLU A 16 14.50 9.58 -8.27
C GLU A 16 13.96 10.92 -8.77
N ARG A 17 13.13 10.90 -9.82
CA ARG A 17 12.52 12.12 -10.36
C ARG A 17 11.53 12.74 -9.35
N LEU A 18 10.74 11.92 -8.66
CA LEU A 18 9.83 12.38 -7.61
C LEU A 18 10.60 13.00 -6.42
N LYS A 19 11.68 12.36 -5.98
CA LYS A 19 12.56 12.89 -4.91
C LYS A 19 13.20 14.23 -5.28
N ARG A 20 13.55 14.44 -6.55
CA ARG A 20 14.11 15.73 -7.03
C ARG A 20 13.05 16.83 -7.19
N LEU A 21 11.80 16.45 -7.44
CA LEU A 21 10.70 17.39 -7.70
C LEU A 21 9.91 17.78 -6.45
N LEU A 22 10.15 17.14 -5.30
CA LEU A 22 9.65 17.54 -3.99
C LEU A 22 10.65 18.53 -3.38
N PRO A 23 10.45 19.86 -3.52
CA PRO A 23 11.32 20.84 -2.90
C PRO A 23 10.89 20.95 -1.44
N LEU A 24 11.70 20.42 -0.51
CA LEU A 24 11.79 20.85 0.90
C LEU A 24 10.49 21.39 1.53
N SER A 25 9.38 20.66 1.39
CA SER A 25 8.14 21.00 2.10
C SER A 25 8.25 20.36 3.47
N GLU A 26 8.98 21.01 4.37
CA GLU A 26 8.80 20.89 5.82
C GLU A 26 7.43 21.46 6.21
N GLU A 27 6.38 20.98 5.55
CA GLU A 27 5.01 21.35 5.86
C GLU A 27 4.59 20.50 7.06
N LYS A 28 4.81 21.05 8.26
CA LYS A 28 4.31 20.61 9.56
C LYS A 28 4.05 19.10 9.64
N LEU A 29 5.13 18.32 9.73
CA LEU A 29 5.06 17.06 10.46
C LEU A 29 4.68 17.45 11.90
N THR A 30 3.39 17.44 12.23
CA THR A 30 2.98 17.22 13.61
C THR A 30 3.64 15.92 14.00
N GLU A 31 4.70 15.98 14.79
CA GLU A 31 5.33 14.81 15.39
C GLU A 31 4.22 14.12 16.20
N GLU A 32 3.55 13.14 15.60
CA GLU A 32 2.67 12.25 16.35
C GLU A 32 3.57 11.50 17.33
N GLU A 33 3.21 11.51 18.61
CA GLU A 33 3.90 10.73 19.64
C GLU A 33 4.15 9.30 19.13
N PRO A 34 5.39 8.77 19.22
CA PRO A 34 5.75 7.47 18.64
C PRO A 34 4.81 6.33 19.05
N SER A 35 4.34 6.37 20.30
CA SER A 35 3.36 5.41 20.86
C SER A 35 2.01 5.45 20.14
N ARG A 36 1.51 6.65 19.82
CA ARG A 36 0.23 6.82 19.12
C ARG A 36 0.32 6.36 17.67
N LEU A 37 1.48 6.53 17.04
CA LEU A 37 1.75 6.00 15.71
C LEU A 37 1.79 4.47 15.70
N GLU A 38 2.48 3.86 16.68
CA GLU A 38 2.52 2.40 16.86
C GLU A 38 1.12 1.81 17.12
N GLU A 39 0.31 2.44 17.96
CA GLU A 39 -1.08 2.02 18.22
C GLU A 39 -1.94 2.05 16.96
N ARG A 40 -1.84 3.12 16.16
CA ARG A 40 -2.56 3.23 14.89
C ARG A 40 -2.10 2.19 13.88
N TRP A 41 -0.81 1.92 13.83
CA TRP A 41 -0.23 0.89 12.98
C TRP A 41 -0.76 -0.50 13.38
N GLN A 42 -0.70 -0.83 14.67
CA GLN A 42 -1.19 -2.12 15.17
C GLN A 42 -2.69 -2.30 14.88
N ALA A 43 -3.50 -1.25 15.12
CA ALA A 43 -4.93 -1.29 14.80
C ALA A 43 -5.20 -1.53 13.31
N ALA A 44 -4.35 -0.99 12.42
CA ALA A 44 -4.47 -1.23 10.99
C ALA A 44 -4.10 -2.67 10.62
N VAL A 45 -3.04 -3.24 11.21
CA VAL A 45 -2.64 -4.63 11.01
C VAL A 45 -3.73 -5.59 11.48
N ASP A 46 -4.26 -5.38 12.68
CA ASP A 46 -5.33 -6.22 13.24
C ASP A 46 -6.59 -6.17 12.37
N CYS A 47 -6.93 -5.00 11.83
CA CYS A 47 -8.06 -4.85 10.91
C CYS A 47 -7.81 -5.59 9.58
N ILE A 48 -6.57 -5.58 9.07
CA ILE A 48 -6.21 -6.34 7.87
C ILE A 48 -6.35 -7.85 8.11
N ASP A 49 -5.99 -8.34 9.28
CA ASP A 49 -5.97 -9.77 9.58
C ASP A 49 -7.34 -10.33 10.00
N HIS A 50 -8.24 -9.50 10.53
CA HIS A 50 -9.54 -9.96 11.04
C HIS A 50 -10.78 -9.41 10.31
N ASP A 51 -10.72 -8.21 9.73
CA ASP A 51 -11.89 -7.58 9.09
C ASP A 51 -11.91 -7.69 7.56
N LEU A 52 -10.79 -8.10 6.94
CA LEU A 52 -10.69 -8.30 5.50
C LEU A 52 -10.79 -9.79 5.14
N THR A 53 -11.27 -10.08 3.93
CA THR A 53 -11.17 -11.44 3.38
C THR A 53 -9.72 -11.75 3.04
N ASP A 54 -9.31 -13.02 3.12
CA ASP A 54 -7.94 -13.47 2.83
C ASP A 54 -7.38 -12.93 1.51
N GLN A 55 -8.19 -12.94 0.44
CA GLN A 55 -7.81 -12.38 -0.86
C GLN A 55 -7.53 -10.88 -0.79
N THR A 56 -8.36 -10.12 -0.07
CA THR A 56 -8.23 -8.66 0.05
C THR A 56 -7.04 -8.30 0.92
N ALA A 57 -6.85 -9.01 2.03
CA ALA A 57 -5.70 -8.86 2.92
C ALA A 57 -4.39 -9.17 2.19
N SER A 58 -4.36 -10.23 1.38
CA SER A 58 -3.19 -10.59 0.57
C SER A 58 -2.86 -9.52 -0.47
N VAL A 59 -3.86 -9.00 -1.18
CA VAL A 59 -3.67 -7.87 -2.10
C VAL A 59 -3.11 -6.63 -1.39
N ILE A 60 -3.65 -6.27 -0.22
CA ILE A 60 -3.17 -5.12 0.56
C ILE A 60 -1.72 -5.34 1.01
N ARG A 61 -1.38 -6.53 1.55
CA ARG A 61 -0.02 -6.84 1.97
C ARG A 61 0.98 -6.78 0.82
N LEU A 62 0.69 -7.41 -0.32
CA LEU A 62 1.60 -7.37 -1.48
C LEU A 62 1.81 -5.94 -2.00
N CYS A 63 0.75 -5.12 -2.05
CA CYS A 63 0.87 -3.75 -2.55
C CYS A 63 1.55 -2.79 -1.56
N TYR A 64 1.21 -2.85 -0.27
CA TYR A 64 1.62 -1.84 0.72
C TYR A 64 2.75 -2.28 1.65
N ARG A 65 2.90 -3.59 1.92
CA ARG A 65 4.03 -4.14 2.70
C ARG A 65 5.21 -4.48 1.79
N GLU A 66 4.94 -5.19 0.70
CA GLU A 66 5.99 -5.64 -0.24
C GLU A 66 6.25 -4.64 -1.39
N GLY A 67 5.43 -3.60 -1.52
CA GLY A 67 5.60 -2.57 -2.55
C GLY A 67 5.38 -3.07 -3.99
N MET A 68 4.68 -4.19 -4.18
CA MET A 68 4.41 -4.74 -5.51
C MET A 68 3.48 -3.82 -6.32
N SER A 69 3.66 -3.78 -7.65
CA SER A 69 2.72 -3.06 -8.50
C SER A 69 1.42 -3.85 -8.65
N TYR A 70 0.32 -3.20 -9.00
CA TYR A 70 -0.96 -3.92 -9.17
C TYR A 70 -0.89 -4.99 -10.26
N LYS A 71 0.00 -4.82 -11.23
CA LYS A 71 0.26 -5.82 -12.27
C LYS A 71 1.03 -7.02 -11.71
N ASP A 72 2.09 -6.78 -10.94
CA ASP A 72 2.87 -7.86 -10.33
C ASP A 72 2.01 -8.63 -9.31
N THR A 73 1.21 -7.92 -8.51
CA THR A 73 0.24 -8.52 -7.58
C THR A 73 -0.83 -9.35 -8.30
N ALA A 74 -1.29 -8.90 -9.47
CA ALA A 74 -2.24 -9.64 -10.29
C ALA A 74 -1.63 -10.94 -10.83
N GLU A 75 -0.39 -10.87 -11.32
CA GLU A 75 0.38 -12.02 -11.80
C GLU A 75 0.64 -13.02 -10.66
N GLU A 76 1.07 -12.54 -9.48
CA GLU A 76 1.36 -13.35 -8.30
C GLU A 76 0.12 -14.11 -7.78
N LEU A 77 -1.04 -13.42 -7.73
CA LEU A 77 -2.28 -14.00 -7.22
C LEU A 77 -3.12 -14.73 -8.28
N GLY A 78 -2.69 -14.72 -9.54
CA GLY A 78 -3.44 -15.32 -10.65
C GLY A 78 -4.80 -14.67 -10.92
N ILE A 79 -4.96 -13.38 -10.64
CA ILE A 79 -6.20 -12.62 -10.84
C ILE A 79 -6.00 -11.47 -11.83
N SER A 80 -7.08 -10.80 -12.25
CA SER A 80 -6.95 -9.63 -13.12
C SER A 80 -6.51 -8.37 -12.35
N VAL A 81 -5.84 -7.44 -13.03
CA VAL A 81 -5.49 -6.11 -12.47
C VAL A 81 -6.76 -5.36 -12.00
N SER A 82 -7.89 -5.56 -12.69
CA SER A 82 -9.18 -5.00 -12.27
C SER A 82 -9.67 -5.61 -10.95
N ALA A 83 -9.47 -6.92 -10.75
CA ALA A 83 -9.76 -7.57 -9.47
C ALA A 83 -8.86 -7.04 -8.35
N VAL A 84 -7.56 -6.83 -8.61
CA VAL A 84 -6.64 -6.17 -7.65
C VAL A 84 -7.17 -4.80 -7.25
N ASN A 85 -7.51 -3.94 -8.22
CA ASN A 85 -8.11 -2.63 -7.96
C ASN A 85 -9.37 -2.73 -7.10
N LYS A 86 -10.26 -3.68 -7.41
CA LYS A 86 -11.50 -3.91 -6.64
C LYS A 86 -11.19 -4.30 -5.20
N HIS A 87 -10.21 -5.17 -4.97
CA HIS A 87 -9.77 -5.55 -3.63
C HIS A 87 -9.13 -4.37 -2.89
N ILE A 88 -8.29 -3.56 -3.53
CA ILE A 88 -7.70 -2.35 -2.93
C ILE A 88 -8.78 -1.38 -2.48
N VAL A 89 -9.71 -1.00 -3.35
CA VAL A 89 -10.77 -0.05 -3.02
C VAL A 89 -11.66 -0.59 -1.89
N LYS A 90 -12.00 -1.89 -1.94
CA LYS A 90 -12.78 -2.54 -0.87
C LYS A 90 -12.03 -2.53 0.45
N GLY A 91 -10.76 -2.94 0.44
CA GLY A 91 -9.94 -3.05 1.65
C GLY A 91 -9.68 -1.71 2.32
N LEU A 92 -9.31 -0.68 1.53
CA LEU A 92 -9.12 0.68 2.05
C LEU A 92 -10.42 1.28 2.59
N ARG A 93 -11.57 0.98 1.99
CA ARG A 93 -12.87 1.40 2.53
C ARG A 93 -13.13 0.78 3.89
N THR A 94 -12.95 -0.53 4.02
CA THR A 94 -13.12 -1.25 5.30
C THR A 94 -12.17 -0.73 6.37
N LEU A 95 -10.89 -0.56 6.05
CA LEU A 95 -9.90 0.01 6.97
C LEU A 95 -10.32 1.40 7.44
N ARG A 96 -10.74 2.27 6.52
CA ARG A 96 -11.20 3.60 6.86
C ARG A 96 -12.44 3.58 7.76
N GLU A 97 -13.40 2.71 7.50
CA GLU A 97 -14.63 2.60 8.32
C GLU A 97 -14.32 2.11 9.73
N LYS A 98 -13.44 1.11 9.86
CA LYS A 98 -13.06 0.52 11.15
C LYS A 98 -12.14 1.42 11.96
N LEU A 99 -11.28 2.19 11.31
CA LEU A 99 -10.31 3.08 11.96
C LEU A 99 -10.84 4.52 12.16
N LYS A 100 -11.94 4.92 11.51
CA LYS A 100 -12.60 6.23 11.77
C LYS A 100 -13.36 6.29 13.10
N GLY A 101 -13.60 5.14 13.72
CA GLY A 101 -14.42 5.01 14.92
C GLY A 101 -13.64 4.72 16.21
N LYS A 102 -12.32 4.85 16.21
CA LYS A 102 -11.46 4.72 17.40
C LYS A 102 -10.73 6.02 17.68
#